data_AF-A0A8I1I8L6-F1
#
_entry.id   AF-A0A8I1I8L6-F1
#
_cell.length_a   1.000
_cell.length_b   1.000
_cell.length_c   1.000
_cell.angle_alpha   90.00
_cell.angle_beta   90.00
_cell.angle_gamma   90.00
#
_symmetry.space_group_name_H-M   'P 1'
#
loop_
_entity.id
_entity.type
_entity.pdbx_description
1 polymer ?
#
loop_
_entity_poly.entity_id
_entity_poly.type
_entity_poly.pdbx_seq_one_letter_code
_entity_poly.pdbx_strand_id
1 'polypeptide(L)'
;MTSKDIEKLEQADRLMLNINNSNDLKTDILKVGQLLKEVKILEDDANLNTIIDTYNQNVQSEIKKALKKEMAVIVKFDLKAIEPYLNDTDEIVSDLPNRCLSNFKQYGQIVLRFNDKKITWKAEKSREEYQQTFHQLDEKRHNIHNECINSIAEINRLISNDSSNKRVFATWDNPNIKNIKEVPRSDIGNAILEQYLDNLIYNDQNILKQLAN
;
A
#
# COMPACT_ATOMS: atom_id res chain seq x y z
N MET A 1 9.28 -20.36 0.93
CA MET A 1 7.86 -19.97 0.84
C MET A 1 7.32 -20.45 -0.50
N THR A 2 6.17 -21.10 -0.49
CA THR A 2 5.50 -21.65 -1.70
C THR A 2 4.45 -20.67 -2.25
N SER A 3 3.92 -20.90 -3.46
CA SER A 3 2.83 -20.05 -3.99
C SER A 3 1.61 -20.04 -3.06
N LYS A 4 1.29 -21.19 -2.46
CA LYS A 4 0.19 -21.33 -1.49
C LYS A 4 0.44 -20.53 -0.22
N ASP A 5 1.70 -20.42 0.23
CA ASP A 5 2.04 -19.60 1.38
C ASP A 5 1.87 -18.11 1.06
N ILE A 6 2.27 -17.69 -0.15
CA ILE A 6 2.06 -16.31 -0.60
C ILE A 6 0.57 -15.97 -0.67
N GLU A 7 -0.26 -16.88 -1.18
CA GLU A 7 -1.72 -16.67 -1.22
C GLU A 7 -2.33 -16.45 0.18
N LYS A 8 -1.85 -17.17 1.19
CA LYS A 8 -2.28 -16.96 2.59
C LYS A 8 -1.82 -15.62 3.12
N LEU A 9 -0.60 -15.20 2.79
CA LEU A 9 -0.11 -13.87 3.14
C LEU A 9 -0.94 -12.78 2.49
N GLU A 10 -1.31 -12.92 1.21
CA GLU A 10 -2.20 -11.95 0.55
C GLU A 10 -3.62 -11.93 1.14
N GLN A 11 -4.07 -13.01 1.78
CA GLN A 11 -5.33 -13.02 2.54
C GLN A 11 -5.16 -12.28 3.87
N ALA A 12 -4.06 -12.51 4.59
CA ALA A 12 -3.73 -11.79 5.81
C ALA A 12 -3.61 -10.29 5.54
N ASP A 13 -2.92 -9.91 4.45
CA ASP A 13 -2.77 -8.53 4.01
C ASP A 13 -4.14 -7.88 3.78
N ARG A 14 -5.06 -8.58 3.10
CA ARG A 14 -6.43 -8.08 2.84
C ARG A 14 -7.27 -7.93 4.10
N LEU A 15 -7.14 -8.83 5.07
CA LEU A 15 -7.84 -8.73 6.35
C LEU A 15 -7.35 -7.50 7.12
N MET A 16 -6.04 -7.37 7.31
CA MET A 16 -5.45 -6.26 8.05
C MET A 16 -5.71 -4.90 7.38
N LEU A 17 -5.71 -4.83 6.05
CA LEU A 17 -6.02 -3.58 5.33
C LEU A 17 -7.48 -3.12 5.42
N ASN A 18 -8.39 -4.00 5.81
CA ASN A 18 -9.82 -3.71 5.95
C ASN A 18 -10.29 -3.82 7.40
N ILE A 19 -9.35 -3.97 8.34
CA ILE A 19 -9.65 -4.31 9.72
C ILE A 19 -10.45 -3.23 10.46
N ASN A 20 -10.28 -1.95 10.10
CA ASN A 20 -11.07 -0.84 10.63
C ASN A 20 -12.56 -0.92 10.24
N ASN A 21 -12.89 -1.69 9.20
CA ASN A 21 -14.26 -1.95 8.76
C ASN A 21 -14.79 -3.28 9.30
N SER A 22 -14.04 -3.96 10.19
CA SER A 22 -14.44 -5.25 10.74
C SER A 22 -15.57 -5.07 11.76
N ASN A 23 -16.58 -5.93 11.65
CA ASN A 23 -17.65 -6.06 12.65
C ASN A 23 -17.24 -6.95 13.85
N ASP A 24 -16.14 -7.71 13.72
CA ASP A 24 -15.58 -8.55 14.78
C ASP A 24 -14.05 -8.56 14.69
N LEU A 25 -13.48 -7.48 15.24
CA LEU A 25 -12.05 -7.18 15.20
C LEU A 25 -11.20 -8.35 15.72
N LYS A 26 -11.61 -8.95 16.85
CA LYS A 26 -10.86 -10.03 17.49
C LYS A 26 -10.82 -11.27 16.61
N THR A 27 -11.96 -11.66 16.04
CA THR A 27 -12.02 -12.82 15.15
C THR A 27 -11.18 -12.62 13.90
N ASP A 28 -11.18 -11.43 13.30
CA ASP A 28 -10.39 -11.17 12.10
C ASP A 28 -8.87 -11.15 12.39
N ILE A 29 -8.44 -10.63 13.54
CA ILE A 29 -7.04 -10.72 13.96
C ILE A 29 -6.64 -12.19 14.22
N LEU A 30 -7.51 -12.99 14.83
CA LEU A 30 -7.23 -14.43 15.03
C LEU A 30 -7.12 -15.17 13.69
N LYS A 31 -7.91 -14.81 12.67
CA LYS A 31 -7.76 -15.34 11.30
C LYS A 31 -6.42 -14.97 10.69
N VAL A 32 -5.98 -13.72 10.86
CA VAL A 32 -4.64 -13.27 10.43
C VAL A 32 -3.56 -14.12 11.12
N GLY A 33 -3.67 -14.31 12.45
CA GLY A 33 -2.76 -15.16 13.21
C GLY A 33 -2.69 -16.60 12.69
N GLN A 34 -3.85 -17.19 12.35
CA GLN A 34 -3.92 -18.54 11.76
C GLN A 34 -3.19 -18.61 10.42
N LEU A 35 -3.40 -17.63 9.53
CA LEU A 35 -2.71 -17.57 8.24
C LEU A 35 -1.19 -17.44 8.41
N LEU A 36 -0.72 -16.64 9.37
CA LEU A 36 0.71 -16.48 9.68
C LEU A 36 1.35 -17.75 10.26
N LYS A 37 0.63 -18.51 11.10
CA LYS A 37 1.08 -19.81 11.62
C LYS A 37 1.24 -20.83 10.50
N GLU A 38 0.27 -20.89 9.59
CA GLU A 38 0.30 -21.82 8.46
C GLU A 38 1.47 -21.60 7.50
N VAL A 39 2.01 -20.38 7.45
CA VAL A 39 3.21 -20.04 6.68
C VAL A 39 4.48 -19.98 7.53
N LYS A 40 4.40 -20.40 8.80
CA LYS A 40 5.51 -20.47 9.76
C LYS A 40 6.19 -19.13 10.05
N ILE A 41 5.42 -18.05 10.03
CA ILE A 41 5.87 -16.70 10.43
C ILE A 41 5.50 -16.39 11.89
N LEU A 42 4.50 -17.09 12.44
CA LEU A 42 4.02 -16.91 13.81
C LEU A 42 3.99 -18.26 14.56
N GLU A 43 4.27 -18.22 15.86
CA GLU A 43 4.19 -19.37 16.78
C GLU A 43 2.74 -19.69 17.20
N ASP A 44 2.48 -20.94 17.60
CA ASP A 44 1.12 -21.48 17.82
C ASP A 44 0.38 -20.87 19.02
N ASP A 45 1.07 -20.32 20.01
CA ASP A 45 0.50 -19.76 21.25
C ASP A 45 0.48 -18.22 21.29
N ALA A 46 0.69 -17.56 20.14
CA ALA A 46 0.69 -16.11 20.03
C ALA A 46 -0.65 -15.46 20.42
N ASN A 47 -0.57 -14.40 21.25
CA ASN A 47 -1.70 -13.55 21.59
C ASN A 47 -1.98 -12.49 20.49
N LEU A 48 -3.06 -11.72 20.64
CA LEU A 48 -3.48 -10.70 19.64
C LEU A 48 -2.41 -9.65 19.35
N ASN A 49 -1.70 -9.16 20.37
CA ASN A 49 -0.65 -8.16 20.18
C ASN A 49 0.52 -8.77 19.39
N THR A 50 0.95 -9.98 19.76
CA THR A 50 1.99 -10.71 19.03
C THR A 50 1.61 -10.96 17.57
N ILE A 51 0.34 -11.25 17.27
CA ILE A 51 -0.16 -11.40 15.89
C ILE A 51 0.02 -10.10 15.11
N ILE A 52 -0.44 -8.97 15.65
CA ILE A 52 -0.37 -7.65 15.00
C ILE A 52 1.10 -7.26 14.78
N ASP A 53 1.93 -7.36 15.82
CA ASP A 53 3.34 -6.99 15.75
C ASP A 53 4.11 -7.83 14.72
N THR A 54 3.84 -9.13 14.68
CA THR A 54 4.49 -10.05 13.73
C THR A 54 4.06 -9.76 12.28
N TYR A 55 2.77 -9.54 12.06
CA TYR A 55 2.26 -9.11 10.75
C TYR A 55 2.96 -7.83 10.29
N ASN A 56 3.07 -6.84 11.18
CA ASN A 56 3.65 -5.55 10.89
C ASN A 56 5.14 -5.62 10.56
N GLN A 57 5.89 -6.40 11.34
CA GLN A 57 7.30 -6.64 11.06
C GLN A 57 7.49 -7.32 9.70
N ASN A 58 6.62 -8.27 9.35
CA ASN A 58 6.65 -8.89 8.02
C ASN A 58 6.41 -7.87 6.91
N VAL A 59 5.37 -7.05 7.02
CA VAL A 59 5.05 -6.03 6.01
C VAL A 59 6.16 -4.98 5.88
N GLN A 60 6.67 -4.49 7.01
CA GLN A 60 7.79 -3.54 7.04
C GLN A 60 9.04 -4.11 6.36
N SER A 61 9.36 -5.38 6.63
CA SER A 61 10.48 -6.07 5.99
C SER A 61 10.30 -6.15 4.47
N GLU A 62 9.12 -6.55 4.00
CA GLU A 62 8.88 -6.70 2.55
C GLU A 62 8.87 -5.36 1.82
N ILE A 63 8.26 -4.32 2.39
CA ILE A 63 8.30 -2.97 1.81
C ILE A 63 9.75 -2.45 1.76
N LYS A 64 10.53 -2.61 2.84
CA LYS A 64 11.95 -2.20 2.85
C LYS A 64 12.78 -2.88 1.76
N LYS A 65 12.47 -4.13 1.40
CA LYS A 65 13.13 -4.83 0.28
C LYS A 65 12.70 -4.29 -1.09
N ALA A 66 11.48 -3.75 -1.20
CA ALA A 66 10.95 -3.18 -2.43
C ALA A 66 11.42 -1.73 -2.68
N LEU A 67 11.70 -0.97 -1.63
CA LEU A 67 12.17 0.42 -1.74
C LEU A 67 13.51 0.51 -2.46
N LYS A 68 13.60 1.46 -3.40
CA LYS A 68 14.88 1.83 -4.02
C LYS A 68 15.75 2.58 -3.00
N LYS A 69 17.00 2.15 -2.85
CA LYS A 69 17.94 2.72 -1.86
C LYS A 69 18.40 4.14 -2.19
N GLU A 70 18.53 4.47 -3.47
CA GLU A 70 18.99 5.79 -3.94
C GLU A 70 17.86 6.49 -4.70
N MET A 71 17.30 7.52 -4.07
CA MET A 71 16.30 8.39 -4.67
C MET A 71 17.00 9.59 -5.32
N ALA A 72 16.54 9.98 -6.51
CA ALA A 72 16.99 11.22 -7.13
C ALA A 72 16.22 12.43 -6.60
N VAL A 73 14.99 12.20 -6.13
CA VAL A 73 14.06 13.19 -5.59
C VAL A 73 13.27 12.56 -4.43
N ILE A 74 13.04 13.32 -3.36
CA ILE A 74 12.16 12.93 -2.26
C ILE A 74 10.76 13.47 -2.56
N VAL A 75 9.79 12.57 -2.69
CA VAL A 75 8.36 12.90 -2.83
C VAL A 75 7.69 12.81 -1.46
N LYS A 76 6.83 13.78 -1.12
CA LYS A 76 6.06 13.81 0.13
C LYS A 76 4.59 14.05 -0.15
N PHE A 77 3.73 13.35 0.60
CA PHE A 77 2.28 13.53 0.55
C PHE A 77 1.76 14.22 1.81
N ASP A 78 0.90 15.23 1.64
CA ASP A 78 0.13 15.86 2.72
C ASP A 78 -1.34 15.43 2.61
N LEU A 79 -1.71 14.37 3.34
CA LEU A 79 -3.09 13.86 3.33
C LEU A 79 -4.11 14.90 3.82
N LYS A 80 -3.71 15.88 4.63
CA LYS A 80 -4.62 16.96 5.07
C LYS A 80 -5.01 17.88 3.92
N ALA A 81 -4.25 17.88 2.82
CA ALA A 81 -4.57 18.66 1.64
C ALA A 81 -5.82 18.12 0.92
N ILE A 82 -6.14 16.83 1.07
CA ILE A 82 -7.27 16.18 0.38
C ILE A 82 -8.53 16.00 1.24
N GLU A 83 -8.41 16.14 2.57
CA GLU A 83 -9.53 15.98 3.51
C GLU A 83 -10.81 16.75 3.13
N PRO A 84 -10.75 18.03 2.69
CA PRO A 84 -11.95 18.79 2.34
C PRO A 84 -12.76 18.19 1.19
N TYR A 85 -12.10 17.47 0.28
CA TYR A 85 -12.72 16.95 -0.93
C TYR A 85 -13.27 15.52 -0.76
N LEU A 86 -12.90 14.80 0.32
CA LEU A 86 -13.28 13.39 0.49
C LEU A 86 -14.79 13.16 0.53
N ASN A 87 -15.56 14.12 1.06
CA ASN A 87 -17.01 14.08 1.19
C ASN A 87 -17.67 15.27 0.48
N ASP A 88 -17.04 15.76 -0.59
CA ASP A 88 -17.62 16.83 -1.41
C ASP A 88 -18.97 16.39 -1.98
N THR A 89 -19.92 17.33 -2.06
CA THR A 89 -21.24 17.10 -2.66
C THR A 89 -21.17 16.82 -4.17
N ASP A 90 -20.13 17.31 -4.84
CA ASP A 90 -19.84 16.95 -6.22
C ASP A 90 -19.13 15.58 -6.23
N GLU A 91 -19.80 14.58 -6.81
CA GLU A 91 -19.30 13.21 -6.94
C GLU A 91 -17.98 13.15 -7.72
N ILE A 92 -17.77 14.02 -8.70
CA ILE A 92 -16.54 14.05 -9.47
C ILE A 92 -15.39 14.55 -8.60
N VAL A 93 -15.65 15.54 -7.74
CA VAL A 93 -14.66 16.10 -6.82
C VAL A 93 -14.32 15.10 -5.71
N SER A 94 -15.32 14.41 -5.17
CA SER A 94 -15.11 13.39 -4.14
C SER A 94 -14.55 12.07 -4.66
N ASP A 95 -14.80 11.68 -5.92
CA ASP A 95 -14.19 10.48 -6.52
C ASP A 95 -12.66 10.60 -6.59
N LEU A 96 -12.12 11.78 -6.93
CA LEU A 96 -10.67 11.97 -7.12
C LEU A 96 -9.80 11.55 -5.91
N PRO A 97 -9.99 12.08 -4.70
CA PRO A 97 -9.19 11.68 -3.54
C PRO A 97 -9.47 10.22 -3.14
N ASN A 98 -10.72 9.75 -3.22
CA ASN A 98 -11.08 8.37 -2.91
C ASN A 98 -10.40 7.37 -3.85
N ARG A 99 -10.41 7.66 -5.16
CA ARG A 99 -9.71 6.91 -6.20
C ARG A 99 -8.20 6.92 -6.00
N CYS A 100 -7.61 8.06 -5.66
CA CYS A 100 -6.18 8.15 -5.39
C CYS A 100 -5.75 7.25 -4.22
N LEU A 101 -6.48 7.31 -3.10
CA LEU A 101 -6.20 6.48 -1.93
C LEU A 101 -6.40 4.99 -2.24
N SER A 102 -7.44 4.65 -3.00
CA SER A 102 -7.66 3.29 -3.50
C SER A 102 -6.50 2.80 -4.37
N ASN A 103 -6.02 3.64 -5.29
CA ASN A 103 -4.90 3.30 -6.17
C ASN A 103 -3.60 3.08 -5.38
N PHE A 104 -3.32 3.93 -4.38
CA PHE A 104 -2.17 3.76 -3.50
C PHE A 104 -2.24 2.43 -2.74
N LYS A 105 -3.41 2.08 -2.20
CA LYS A 105 -3.66 0.80 -1.53
C LYS A 105 -3.42 -0.38 -2.46
N GLN A 106 -3.96 -0.34 -3.68
CA GLN A 106 -3.80 -1.41 -4.67
C GLN A 106 -2.35 -1.57 -5.13
N TYR A 107 -1.63 -0.45 -5.36
CA TYR A 107 -0.21 -0.50 -5.70
C TYR A 107 0.61 -1.11 -4.56
N GLY A 108 0.39 -0.66 -3.31
CA GLY A 108 1.03 -1.21 -2.12
C GLY A 108 0.80 -2.72 -1.97
N GLN A 109 -0.44 -3.18 -2.13
CA GLN A 109 -0.79 -4.61 -2.09
C GLN A 109 -0.05 -5.43 -3.15
N ILE A 110 0.04 -4.93 -4.38
CA ILE A 110 0.76 -5.65 -5.46
C ILE A 110 2.26 -5.70 -5.15
N VAL A 111 2.85 -4.59 -4.74
CA VAL A 111 4.29 -4.49 -4.49
C VAL A 111 4.71 -5.33 -3.28
N LEU A 112 3.88 -5.37 -2.23
CA LEU A 112 4.15 -6.07 -0.98
C LEU A 112 4.58 -7.53 -1.18
N ARG A 113 3.95 -8.26 -2.11
CA ARG A 113 4.27 -9.67 -2.42
C ARG A 113 4.94 -9.86 -3.77
N PHE A 114 5.33 -8.78 -4.45
CA PHE A 114 5.85 -8.83 -5.82
C PHE A 114 7.13 -9.65 -5.93
N ASN A 115 8.09 -9.42 -5.02
CA ASN A 115 9.38 -10.09 -5.04
C ASN A 115 9.26 -11.56 -4.63
N ASP A 116 8.43 -11.87 -3.62
CA ASP A 116 8.16 -13.25 -3.22
C ASP A 116 7.55 -14.04 -4.38
N LYS A 117 6.53 -13.47 -5.06
CA LYS A 117 5.92 -14.08 -6.25
C LYS A 117 6.95 -14.31 -7.35
N LYS A 118 7.80 -13.32 -7.64
CA LYS A 118 8.87 -13.45 -8.64
C LYS A 118 9.80 -14.62 -8.34
N ILE A 119 10.26 -14.75 -7.09
CA ILE A 119 11.21 -15.79 -6.68
C ILE A 119 10.54 -17.16 -6.69
N THR A 120 9.37 -17.27 -6.06
CA THR A 120 8.64 -18.53 -5.90
C THR A 120 8.13 -19.06 -7.24
N TRP A 121 7.54 -18.22 -8.09
CA TRP A 121 7.06 -18.67 -9.40
C TRP A 121 8.20 -19.11 -10.31
N LYS A 122 9.37 -18.48 -10.23
CA LYS A 122 10.55 -18.90 -10.98
C LYS A 122 11.03 -20.30 -10.56
N ALA A 123 10.79 -20.70 -9.31
CA ALA A 123 11.15 -22.01 -8.78
C ALA A 123 10.08 -23.09 -9.04
N GLU A 124 8.80 -22.71 -9.06
CA GLU A 124 7.68 -23.67 -9.11
C GLU A 124 7.09 -23.88 -10.51
N LYS A 125 7.19 -22.89 -11.41
CA LYS A 125 6.55 -22.92 -12.74
C LYS A 125 7.53 -23.31 -13.84
N SER A 126 6.98 -23.75 -14.97
CA SER A 126 7.77 -23.85 -16.21
C SER A 126 8.25 -22.45 -16.64
N ARG A 127 9.27 -22.39 -17.51
CA ARG A 127 9.81 -21.12 -17.99
C ARG A 127 8.74 -20.28 -18.67
N GLU A 128 7.95 -20.90 -19.54
CA GLU A 128 6.91 -20.25 -20.35
C GLU A 128 5.80 -19.72 -19.44
N GLU A 129 5.33 -20.55 -18.49
CA GLU A 129 4.28 -20.16 -17.55
C GLU A 129 4.74 -19.05 -16.60
N TYR A 130 5.99 -19.12 -16.11
CA TYR A 130 6.59 -18.06 -15.30
C TYR A 130 6.64 -16.74 -16.07
N GLN A 131 7.14 -16.75 -17.31
CA GLN A 131 7.27 -15.55 -18.14
C GLN A 131 5.90 -14.89 -18.36
N GLN A 132 4.89 -15.66 -18.73
CA GLN A 132 3.54 -15.14 -18.94
C GLN A 132 2.92 -14.60 -17.64
N THR A 133 2.97 -15.38 -16.55
CA THR A 133 2.34 -15.01 -15.28
C THR A 133 3.03 -13.79 -14.65
N PHE A 134 4.36 -13.75 -14.68
CA PHE A 134 5.11 -12.60 -14.14
C PHE A 134 4.91 -11.35 -14.99
N HIS A 135 4.83 -11.48 -16.32
CA HIS A 135 4.52 -10.35 -17.20
C HIS A 135 3.17 -9.73 -16.86
N GLN A 136 2.11 -10.53 -16.69
CA GLN A 136 0.79 -10.04 -16.29
C GLN A 136 0.80 -9.32 -14.92
N LEU A 137 1.57 -9.84 -13.95
CA LEU A 137 1.74 -9.18 -12.66
C LEU A 137 2.47 -7.83 -12.80
N ASP A 138 3.53 -7.78 -13.61
CA ASP A 138 4.32 -6.58 -13.85
C ASP A 138 3.51 -5.50 -14.60
N GLU A 139 2.71 -5.91 -15.59
CA GLU A 139 1.75 -5.03 -16.29
C GLU A 139 0.71 -4.47 -15.33
N LYS A 140 0.11 -5.32 -14.48
CA LYS A 140 -0.84 -4.85 -13.46
C LYS A 140 -0.19 -3.84 -12.52
N ARG A 141 1.02 -4.11 -12.03
CA ARG A 141 1.80 -3.18 -11.19
C ARG A 141 2.11 -1.88 -11.93
N HIS A 142 2.45 -1.95 -13.21
CA HIS A 142 2.75 -0.78 -14.02
C HIS A 142 1.51 0.11 -14.23
N ASN A 143 0.37 -0.51 -14.54
CA ASN A 143 -0.88 0.18 -14.80
C ASN A 143 -1.40 0.90 -13.56
N ILE A 144 -1.49 0.22 -12.41
CA ILE A 144 -1.94 0.87 -11.17
C ILE A 144 -0.98 1.99 -10.73
N HIS A 145 0.32 1.87 -11.03
CA HIS A 145 1.27 2.94 -10.76
C HIS A 145 1.04 4.16 -11.67
N ASN A 146 0.69 3.95 -12.95
CA ASN A 146 0.25 5.04 -13.83
C ASN A 146 -1.00 5.73 -13.29
N GLU A 147 -1.96 4.95 -12.80
CA GLU A 147 -3.19 5.47 -12.19
C GLU A 147 -2.87 6.31 -10.94
N CYS A 148 -1.94 5.86 -10.07
CA CYS A 148 -1.45 6.65 -8.95
C CYS A 148 -0.87 8.00 -9.40
N ILE A 149 0.03 8.00 -10.38
CA ILE A 149 0.69 9.23 -10.89
C ILE A 149 -0.36 10.19 -11.47
N ASN A 150 -1.34 9.66 -12.22
CA ASN A 150 -2.41 10.47 -12.78
C ASN A 150 -3.31 11.07 -11.69
N SER A 151 -3.72 10.27 -10.69
CA SER A 151 -4.53 10.77 -9.57
C SER A 151 -3.79 11.84 -8.75
N ILE A 152 -2.48 11.68 -8.51
CA ILE A 152 -1.66 12.71 -7.85
C ILE A 152 -1.69 14.02 -8.65
N ALA A 153 -1.48 13.95 -9.97
CA ALA A 153 -1.50 15.12 -10.84
C ALA A 153 -2.86 15.82 -10.84
N GLU A 154 -3.95 15.05 -10.90
CA GLU A 154 -5.32 15.55 -10.87
C GLU A 154 -5.65 16.26 -9.56
N ILE A 155 -5.28 15.65 -8.42
CA ILE A 155 -5.50 16.22 -7.09
C ILE A 155 -4.69 17.50 -6.89
N ASN A 156 -3.41 17.51 -7.25
CA ASN A 156 -2.60 18.73 -7.16
C ASN A 156 -3.19 19.87 -7.98
N ARG A 157 -3.75 19.57 -9.17
CA ARG A 157 -4.44 20.56 -10.00
C ARG A 157 -5.75 21.02 -9.37
N LEU A 158 -6.57 20.12 -8.84
CA LEU A 158 -7.81 20.44 -8.13
C LEU A 158 -7.53 21.44 -7.00
N ILE A 159 -6.56 21.12 -6.14
CA ILE A 159 -6.18 21.96 -4.99
C ILE A 159 -5.62 23.30 -5.46
N SER A 160 -4.77 23.31 -6.49
CA SER A 160 -4.19 24.56 -7.02
C SER A 160 -5.25 25.52 -7.58
N ASN A 161 -6.37 24.99 -8.06
CA ASN A 161 -7.50 25.80 -8.57
C ASN A 161 -8.43 26.28 -7.44
N ASP A 162 -8.33 25.69 -6.25
CA ASP A 162 -9.12 26.09 -5.09
C ASP A 162 -8.37 27.15 -4.27
N SER A 163 -8.75 28.41 -4.49
CA SER A 163 -8.16 29.55 -3.77
C SER A 163 -8.33 29.51 -2.24
N SER A 164 -9.23 28.68 -1.71
CA SER A 164 -9.45 28.51 -0.27
C SER A 164 -8.46 27.53 0.38
N ASN A 165 -7.87 26.62 -0.40
CA ASN A 165 -6.94 25.61 0.07
C ASN A 165 -5.49 25.96 -0.32
N LYS A 166 -4.67 26.30 0.67
CA LYS A 166 -3.26 26.69 0.45
C LYS A 166 -2.27 25.53 0.54
N ARG A 167 -2.76 24.30 0.69
CA ARG A 167 -1.92 23.10 0.76
C ARG A 167 -1.57 22.61 -0.64
N VAL A 168 -0.65 21.67 -0.72
CA VAL A 168 -0.37 20.89 -1.92
C VAL A 168 -0.35 19.43 -1.50
N PHE A 169 -1.03 18.57 -2.23
CA PHE A 169 -1.12 17.17 -1.86
C PHE A 169 0.23 16.46 -2.02
N ALA A 170 0.86 16.54 -3.19
CA ALA A 170 2.17 15.95 -3.44
C ALA A 170 3.21 17.02 -3.74
N THR A 171 4.33 16.96 -3.02
CA THR A 171 5.48 17.86 -3.21
C THR A 171 6.75 17.06 -3.44
N TRP A 172 7.76 17.69 -4.02
CA TRP A 172 9.05 17.07 -4.27
C TRP A 172 10.18 18.09 -4.14
N ASP A 173 11.36 17.64 -3.73
CA ASP A 173 12.52 18.48 -3.41
C ASP A 173 13.43 18.77 -4.62
N ASN A 174 12.82 18.97 -5.79
CA ASN A 174 13.54 19.39 -6.99
C ASN A 174 12.79 20.53 -7.71
N PRO A 175 13.29 21.77 -7.64
CA PRO A 175 12.60 22.93 -8.19
C PRO A 175 12.55 22.97 -9.72
N ASN A 176 13.38 22.18 -10.40
CA ASN A 176 13.40 22.10 -11.86
C ASN A 176 12.26 21.23 -12.41
N ILE A 177 11.72 20.33 -11.58
CA ILE A 177 10.58 19.51 -11.94
C ILE A 177 9.30 20.28 -11.65
N LYS A 178 8.47 20.50 -12.67
CA LYS A 178 7.22 21.28 -12.55
C LYS A 178 5.98 20.40 -12.48
N ASN A 179 6.10 19.14 -12.85
CA ASN A 179 5.01 18.18 -12.84
C ASN A 179 5.44 16.85 -12.22
N ILE A 180 4.57 16.21 -11.45
CA ILE A 180 4.82 14.87 -10.89
C ILE A 180 5.19 13.84 -11.97
N LYS A 181 4.71 14.02 -13.20
CA LYS A 181 5.02 13.13 -14.35
C LYS A 181 6.49 13.21 -14.81
N GLU A 182 7.22 14.26 -14.41
CA GLU A 182 8.67 14.40 -14.66
C GLU A 182 9.51 13.80 -13.52
N VAL A 183 8.91 13.50 -12.36
CA VAL A 183 9.60 12.86 -11.25
C VAL A 183 9.90 11.40 -11.62
N PRO A 184 11.09 10.86 -11.30
CA PRO A 184 11.39 9.46 -11.53
C PRO A 184 10.34 8.56 -10.91
N ARG A 185 9.77 7.66 -11.72
CA ARG A 185 8.70 6.75 -11.29
C ARG A 185 9.08 5.95 -10.04
N SER A 186 10.34 5.53 -9.91
CA SER A 186 10.81 4.82 -8.72
C SER A 186 10.63 5.62 -7.44
N ASP A 187 10.82 6.93 -7.51
CA ASP A 187 10.83 7.81 -6.34
C ASP A 187 9.38 8.11 -5.90
N ILE A 188 8.47 8.24 -6.88
CA ILE A 188 7.02 8.27 -6.63
C ILE A 188 6.56 6.94 -6.00
N GLY A 189 7.00 5.81 -6.57
CA GLY A 189 6.69 4.48 -6.06
C GLY A 189 7.15 4.29 -4.61
N ASN A 190 8.37 4.73 -4.27
CA ASN A 190 8.88 4.72 -2.90
C ASN A 190 7.96 5.51 -1.96
N ALA A 191 7.61 6.75 -2.30
CA ALA A 191 6.75 7.57 -1.45
C ALA A 191 5.35 6.96 -1.25
N ILE A 192 4.78 6.31 -2.28
CA ILE A 192 3.49 5.61 -2.15
C ILE A 192 3.61 4.44 -1.16
N LEU A 193 4.71 3.69 -1.22
CA LEU A 193 4.95 2.56 -0.32
C LEU A 193 5.21 3.00 1.13
N GLU A 194 5.91 4.11 1.31
CA GLU A 194 6.10 4.71 2.64
C GLU A 194 4.76 5.17 3.22
N GLN A 195 3.94 5.88 2.44
CA GLN A 195 2.58 6.28 2.85
C GLN A 195 1.68 5.07 3.16
N TYR A 196 1.80 4.00 2.36
CA TYR A 196 1.08 2.76 2.60
C TYR A 196 1.49 2.11 3.93
N LEU A 197 2.78 2.13 4.25
CA LEU A 197 3.30 1.62 5.52
C LEU A 197 2.82 2.46 6.72
N ASP A 198 2.86 3.79 6.60
CA ASP A 198 2.38 4.70 7.65
C ASP A 198 0.89 4.48 7.93
N ASN A 199 0.08 4.25 6.89
CA ASN A 199 -1.34 3.95 7.05
C ASN A 199 -1.59 2.63 7.78
N LEU A 200 -0.77 1.60 7.53
CA LEU A 200 -0.85 0.34 8.25
C LEU A 200 -0.52 0.55 9.73
N ILE A 201 0.63 1.17 10.03
CA ILE A 201 1.06 1.44 11.41
C ILE A 201 0.00 2.25 12.19
N TYR A 202 -0.59 3.26 11.55
CA TYR A 202 -1.67 4.06 12.15
C TYR A 202 -2.91 3.21 12.46
N ASN A 203 -3.33 2.35 11.53
CA ASN A 203 -4.45 1.44 11.76
C ASN A 203 -4.18 0.52 12.94
N ASP A 204 -2.97 -0.04 13.04
CA ASP A 204 -2.61 -0.96 14.12
C ASP A 204 -2.62 -0.31 15.49
N GLN A 205 -2.14 0.93 15.59
CA GLN A 205 -2.24 1.69 16.84
C GLN A 205 -3.70 1.92 17.26
N ASN A 206 -4.62 2.09 16.31
CA ASN A 206 -6.03 2.22 16.60
C ASN A 206 -6.67 0.89 17.00
N ILE A 207 -6.28 -0.21 16.35
CA ILE A 207 -6.70 -1.58 16.72
C ILE A 207 -6.30 -1.89 18.16
N LEU A 208 -5.03 -1.66 18.51
CA LEU A 208 -4.50 -1.92 19.85
C LEU A 208 -5.25 -1.10 20.92
N LYS A 209 -5.61 0.15 20.61
CA LYS A 209 -6.46 0.96 21.51
C LYS A 209 -7.86 0.38 21.67
N GLN A 210 -8.46 -0.13 20.60
CA GLN A 210 -9.80 -0.73 20.66
C GLN A 210 -9.81 -2.04 21.44
N LEU A 211 -8.74 -2.84 21.35
CA LEU A 211 -8.60 -4.10 22.10
C LEU A 211 -8.29 -3.91 23.59
N ALA A 212 -7.81 -2.73 23.98
CA ALA A 212 -7.49 -2.39 25.37
C ALA A 212 -8.70 -1.86 26.16
N ASN A 213 -9.80 -1.53 25.48
CA ASN A 213 -11.07 -1.05 26.07
C ASN A 213 -12.11 -2.17 26.11
#